data_AF-A0A0X3X178-F1
#
_entry.id   AF-A0A0X3X178-F1
#
_cell.length_a   1.000
_cell.length_b   1.000
_cell.length_c   1.000
_cell.angle_alpha   90.00
_cell.angle_beta   90.00
_cell.angle_gamma   90.00
#
_symmetry.space_group_name_H-M   'P 1'
#
loop_
_entity.id
_entity.type
_entity.pdbx_description
1 polymer ?
#
loop_
_entity_poly.entity_id
_entity_poly.type
_entity_poly.pdbx_seq_one_letter_code
_entity_poly.pdbx_strand_id
1 'polypeptide(L)'
;MADQRQEPGEPPTWGERLTPRAREIVHAARELVEESGAEKLTMRSLADRLGIKAPSLYKHFPDKQAVEVQLIAQMLDECAAACEAAETQAPGSLEAIADAYRAYALRHPHLYRLATERPLPRHALPDGLEDRTAAPLVRACAGDGELARAAWAFAHGMVILEIHGRFPEGADLGAAWKKGTRALIR
;
A
#
# COMPACT_ATOMS: atom_id res chain seq x y z
N MET A 1 24.50 -40.84 4.53
CA MET A 1 24.47 -39.36 4.51
C MET A 1 23.04 -38.96 4.18
N ALA A 2 22.23 -38.72 5.21
CA ALA A 2 20.84 -38.33 5.05
C ALA A 2 20.77 -36.87 4.58
N ASP A 3 20.11 -36.68 3.45
CA ASP A 3 19.69 -35.40 2.88
C ASP A 3 18.80 -34.66 3.89
N GLN A 4 19.40 -33.74 4.65
CA GLN A 4 18.65 -32.81 5.50
C GLN A 4 17.98 -31.77 4.61
N ARG A 5 16.83 -32.13 4.03
CA ARG A 5 15.92 -31.15 3.46
C ARG A 5 15.37 -30.31 4.60
N GLN A 6 15.99 -29.14 4.75
CA GLN A 6 15.52 -28.07 5.60
C GLN A 6 14.13 -27.67 5.09
N GLU A 7 13.11 -27.87 5.92
CA GLU A 7 11.75 -27.46 5.59
C GLU A 7 11.71 -25.94 5.34
N PRO A 8 10.94 -25.46 4.35
CA PRO A 8 10.79 -24.03 4.13
C PRO A 8 10.19 -23.42 5.40
N GLY A 9 10.98 -22.57 6.07
CA GLY A 9 10.54 -21.86 7.27
C GLY A 9 9.29 -21.05 6.98
N GLU A 10 8.42 -20.94 7.99
CA GLU A 10 7.23 -20.09 7.93
C GLU A 10 7.63 -18.67 7.51
N PRO A 11 6.88 -18.02 6.59
CA PRO A 11 7.22 -16.67 6.15
C PRO A 11 7.30 -15.74 7.36
N PRO A 12 8.26 -14.81 7.39
CA PRO A 12 8.30 -13.82 8.45
C PRO A 12 6.99 -13.04 8.44
N THR A 13 6.32 -13.05 9.59
CA THR A 13 5.12 -12.24 9.80
C THR A 13 5.54 -10.77 9.91
N TRP A 14 4.67 -9.89 9.45
CA TRP A 14 4.90 -8.46 9.65
C TRP A 14 4.90 -8.14 11.15
N GLY A 15 6.03 -7.61 11.66
CA GLY A 15 6.28 -7.42 13.11
C GLY A 15 7.52 -8.16 13.60
N GLU A 16 7.90 -9.26 12.93
CA GLU A 16 9.25 -9.79 13.04
C GLU A 16 10.22 -8.86 12.31
N ARG A 17 11.37 -8.57 12.92
CA ARG A 17 12.43 -7.83 12.23
C ARG A 17 12.89 -8.67 11.05
N LEU A 18 12.49 -8.28 9.84
CA LEU A 18 13.03 -8.82 8.61
C LEU A 18 14.56 -8.84 8.70
N THR A 19 15.14 -9.98 8.37
CA THR A 19 16.60 -10.08 8.23
C THR A 19 17.10 -9.03 7.22
N PRO A 20 18.37 -8.59 7.31
CA PRO A 20 18.94 -7.67 6.32
C PRO A 20 18.70 -8.13 4.88
N ARG A 21 18.83 -9.44 4.61
CA ARG A 21 18.59 -10.01 3.29
C ARG A 21 17.12 -9.97 2.88
N ALA A 22 16.19 -10.24 3.79
CA ALA A 22 14.76 -10.14 3.49
C ALA A 22 14.36 -8.69 3.16
N ARG A 23 14.93 -7.69 3.84
CA ARG A 23 14.72 -6.27 3.51
C ARG A 23 15.24 -5.89 2.13
N GLU A 24 16.42 -6.37 1.76
CA GLU A 24 16.98 -6.18 0.42
C GLU A 24 16.07 -6.79 -0.67
N ILE A 25 15.53 -7.99 -0.41
CA ILE A 25 14.57 -8.65 -1.31
C ILE A 25 13.30 -7.81 -1.48
N VAL A 26 12.72 -7.32 -0.38
CA VAL A 26 11.52 -6.46 -0.43
C VAL A 26 11.81 -5.14 -1.16
N HIS A 27 12.97 -4.53 -0.93
CA HIS A 27 13.40 -3.33 -1.64
C HIS A 27 13.47 -3.55 -3.16
N ALA A 28 14.16 -4.61 -3.60
CA ALA A 28 14.24 -4.96 -5.02
C ALA A 28 12.86 -5.29 -5.63
N ALA A 29 11.99 -5.93 -4.86
CA ALA A 29 10.61 -6.18 -5.28
C ALA A 29 9.81 -4.88 -5.44
N ARG A 30 9.97 -3.92 -4.53
CA ARG A 30 9.35 -2.59 -4.64
C ARG A 30 9.80 -1.89 -5.92
N GLU A 31 11.10 -1.82 -6.19
CA GLU A 31 11.64 -1.19 -7.41
C GLU A 31 11.02 -1.82 -8.66
N LEU A 32 10.98 -3.16 -8.74
CA LEU A 32 10.34 -3.87 -9.85
C LEU A 32 8.87 -3.49 -10.03
N VAL A 33 8.12 -3.42 -8.92
CA VAL A 33 6.69 -3.05 -8.94
C VAL A 33 6.50 -1.60 -9.36
N GLU A 34 7.29 -0.67 -8.84
CA GLU A 34 7.19 0.75 -9.20
C GLU A 34 7.60 1.02 -10.65
N GLU A 35 8.58 0.28 -11.20
CA GLU A 35 9.00 0.41 -12.59
C GLU A 35 8.03 -0.21 -13.60
N SER A 36 7.44 -1.37 -13.26
CA SER A 36 6.81 -2.24 -14.26
C SER A 36 5.48 -2.88 -13.84
N GLY A 37 5.03 -2.62 -12.62
CA GLY A 37 3.78 -3.12 -12.05
C GLY A 37 3.85 -4.52 -11.43
N ALA A 38 2.89 -4.81 -10.55
CA ALA A 38 2.83 -6.07 -9.80
C ALA A 38 2.69 -7.33 -10.66
N GLU A 39 2.16 -7.20 -11.88
CA GLU A 39 2.07 -8.30 -12.85
C GLU A 39 3.45 -8.79 -13.34
N LYS A 40 4.46 -7.92 -13.30
CA LYS A 40 5.84 -8.25 -13.69
C LYS A 40 6.69 -8.76 -12.53
N LEU A 41 6.19 -8.64 -11.30
CA LEU A 41 6.81 -9.26 -10.15
C LEU A 41 6.62 -10.78 -10.21
N THR A 42 7.73 -11.51 -10.29
CA THR A 42 7.78 -12.97 -10.18
C THR A 42 8.99 -13.33 -9.32
N MET A 43 9.00 -14.51 -8.72
CA MET A 43 10.18 -14.97 -7.97
C MET A 43 11.43 -15.04 -8.87
N ARG A 44 11.25 -15.32 -10.16
CA ARG A 44 12.35 -15.32 -11.13
C ARG A 44 12.84 -13.90 -11.44
N SER A 45 11.96 -12.97 -11.80
CA SER A 45 12.37 -11.59 -12.12
C SER A 45 13.00 -10.89 -10.91
N LEU A 46 12.55 -11.21 -9.70
CA LEU A 46 13.17 -10.74 -8.46
C LEU A 46 14.57 -11.34 -8.23
N ALA A 47 14.75 -12.64 -8.49
CA ALA A 47 16.05 -13.28 -8.38
C ALA A 47 17.05 -12.72 -9.40
N ASP A 48 16.59 -12.50 -10.64
CA ASP A 48 17.35 -11.91 -11.73
C ASP A 48 17.79 -10.47 -11.35
N ARG A 49 16.87 -9.64 -10.81
CA ARG A 49 17.16 -8.29 -10.30
C ARG A 49 18.26 -8.29 -9.23
N LEU A 50 18.25 -9.29 -8.35
CA LEU A 50 19.21 -9.43 -7.25
C LEU A 50 20.50 -10.16 -7.62
N GLY A 51 20.63 -10.65 -8.86
CA GLY A 51 21.80 -11.42 -9.30
C GLY A 51 21.97 -12.76 -8.57
N ILE A 52 20.87 -13.38 -8.12
CA ILE A 52 20.90 -14.65 -7.39
C ILE A 52 20.04 -15.72 -8.08
N LYS A 53 20.18 -16.98 -7.63
CA LYS A 53 19.30 -18.06 -8.08
C LYS A 53 17.96 -17.99 -7.35
N ALA A 54 16.86 -18.19 -8.07
CA ALA A 54 15.49 -18.18 -7.49
C ALA A 54 15.31 -19.07 -6.24
N PRO A 55 15.88 -20.29 -6.15
CA PRO A 55 15.87 -21.10 -4.92
C PRO A 55 16.34 -20.37 -3.64
N SER A 56 17.22 -19.38 -3.77
CA SER A 56 17.72 -18.61 -2.61
C SER A 56 16.66 -17.69 -2.01
N LEU A 57 15.66 -17.24 -2.80
CA LEU A 57 14.58 -16.39 -2.29
C LEU A 57 13.62 -17.16 -1.38
N TYR A 58 13.40 -18.45 -1.67
CA TYR A 58 12.47 -19.30 -0.92
C TYR A 58 12.91 -19.55 0.53
N LYS A 59 14.16 -19.22 0.88
CA LYS A 59 14.64 -19.20 2.27
C LYS A 59 14.11 -18.01 3.08
N HIS A 60 13.55 -17.01 2.41
CA HIS A 60 13.06 -15.77 3.00
C HIS A 60 11.56 -15.55 2.76
N PHE A 61 11.07 -15.92 1.58
CA PHE A 61 9.67 -15.81 1.20
C PHE A 61 9.23 -17.07 0.47
N PRO A 62 8.21 -17.80 0.96
CA PRO A 62 7.79 -19.07 0.39
C PRO A 62 7.19 -18.92 -1.02
N ASP A 63 6.68 -17.74 -1.35
CA ASP A 63 6.07 -17.44 -2.64
C ASP A 63 6.05 -15.93 -2.94
N LYS A 64 5.50 -15.59 -4.11
CA LYS A 64 5.29 -14.21 -4.54
C LYS A 64 4.32 -13.47 -3.61
N GLN A 65 3.29 -14.14 -3.10
CA GLN A 65 2.25 -13.50 -2.28
C GLN A 65 2.83 -13.02 -0.95
N ALA A 66 3.74 -13.76 -0.33
CA ALA A 66 4.46 -13.33 0.87
C ALA A 66 5.27 -12.05 0.63
N VAL A 67 5.84 -11.87 -0.57
CA VAL A 67 6.50 -10.61 -0.97
C VAL A 67 5.46 -9.50 -1.19
N GLU A 68 4.34 -9.79 -1.87
CA GLU A 68 3.26 -8.81 -2.08
C GLU A 68 2.69 -8.30 -0.76
N VAL A 69 2.48 -9.17 0.24
CA VAL A 69 2.04 -8.78 1.59
C VAL A 69 3.01 -7.78 2.22
N GLN A 70 4.32 -7.98 2.04
CA GLN A 70 5.32 -7.03 2.54
C GLN A 70 5.18 -5.64 1.90
N LEU A 71 4.98 -5.61 0.58
CA LEU A 71 4.78 -4.37 -0.17
C LEU A 71 3.46 -3.67 0.18
N ILE A 72 2.38 -4.42 0.38
CA ILE A 72 1.07 -3.89 0.79
C ILE A 72 1.17 -3.24 2.16
N ALA A 73 1.81 -3.89 3.12
CA ALA A 73 1.94 -3.30 4.45
C ALA A 73 2.91 -2.11 4.48
N GLN A 74 3.99 -2.10 3.67
CA GLN A 74 4.81 -0.89 3.48
C GLN A 74 3.98 0.28 2.92
N MET A 75 3.13 -0.01 1.93
CA MET A 75 2.26 0.99 1.31
C MET A 75 1.29 1.59 2.35
N LEU A 76 0.63 0.73 3.13
CA LEU A 76 -0.29 1.18 4.19
C LEU A 76 0.42 1.98 5.28
N ASP A 77 1.61 1.54 5.72
CA ASP A 77 2.42 2.22 6.74
C ASP A 77 2.86 3.62 6.27
N GLU A 78 3.35 3.73 5.04
CA GLU A 78 3.73 5.02 4.44
C GLU A 78 2.52 5.94 4.23
N CYS A 79 1.39 5.38 3.82
CA CYS A 79 0.15 6.14 3.68
C CYS A 79 -0.36 6.64 5.04
N ALA A 80 -0.28 5.81 6.09
CA ALA A 80 -0.61 6.20 7.45
C ALA A 80 0.29 7.35 7.92
N ALA A 81 1.61 7.22 7.74
CA ALA A 81 2.57 8.26 8.10
C ALA A 81 2.31 9.58 7.35
N ALA A 82 1.96 9.53 6.06
CA ALA A 82 1.60 10.72 5.28
C ALA A 82 0.34 11.41 5.83
N CYS A 83 -0.70 10.63 6.17
CA CYS A 83 -1.93 11.16 6.77
C CYS A 83 -1.71 11.71 8.19
N GLU A 84 -0.91 11.04 9.03
CA GLU A 84 -0.53 11.51 10.37
C GLU A 84 0.25 12.84 10.30
N ALA A 85 1.16 12.97 9.33
CA ALA A 85 1.89 14.22 9.11
C ALA A 85 0.94 15.36 8.69
N ALA A 86 -0.01 15.09 7.79
CA ALA A 86 -1.01 16.07 7.37
C ALA A 86 -1.95 16.46 8.52
N GLU A 87 -2.35 15.51 9.36
CA GLU A 87 -3.12 15.78 10.57
C GLU A 87 -2.37 16.70 11.53
N THR A 88 -1.08 16.44 11.74
CA THR A 88 -0.23 17.27 12.61
C THR A 88 -0.13 18.70 12.10
N GLN A 89 -0.08 18.89 10.77
CA GLN A 89 0.01 20.20 10.15
C GLN A 89 -1.33 20.94 10.11
N ALA A 90 -2.45 20.22 9.96
CA ALA A 90 -3.80 20.78 9.89
C ALA A 90 -4.80 19.93 10.69
N PRO A 91 -4.80 20.05 12.03
CA PRO A 91 -5.66 19.24 12.89
C PRO A 91 -7.15 19.36 12.51
N GLY A 92 -7.84 18.22 12.41
CA GLY A 92 -9.27 18.17 12.06
C GLY A 92 -9.60 18.47 10.60
N SER A 93 -8.62 18.70 9.73
CA SER A 93 -8.86 19.02 8.32
C SER A 93 -9.02 17.76 7.47
N LEU A 94 -10.26 17.39 7.14
CA LEU A 94 -10.56 16.31 6.19
C LEU A 94 -9.91 16.56 4.82
N GLU A 95 -9.84 17.81 4.37
CA GLU A 95 -9.21 18.19 3.11
C GLU A 95 -7.71 17.88 3.12
N ALA A 96 -7.00 18.18 4.22
CA ALA A 96 -5.57 17.89 4.34
C ALA A 96 -5.27 16.38 4.35
N ILE A 97 -6.09 15.59 5.07
CA ILE A 97 -5.94 14.12 5.09
C ILE A 97 -6.20 13.53 3.71
N ALA A 98 -7.28 13.97 3.05
CA ALA A 98 -7.61 13.50 1.71
C ALA A 98 -6.50 13.86 0.71
N ASP A 99 -5.96 15.08 0.75
CA ASP A 99 -4.89 15.53 -0.13
C ASP A 99 -3.60 14.70 0.08
N ALA A 100 -3.24 14.40 1.33
CA ALA A 100 -2.09 13.55 1.63
C ALA A 100 -2.26 12.13 1.09
N TYR A 101 -3.45 11.55 1.28
CA TYR A 101 -3.82 10.24 0.73
C TYR A 101 -3.71 10.22 -0.80
N ARG A 102 -4.33 11.18 -1.49
CA ARG A 102 -4.28 11.29 -2.96
C ARG A 102 -2.85 11.48 -3.46
N ALA A 103 -2.09 12.36 -2.82
CA ALA A 103 -0.72 12.64 -3.21
C ALA A 103 0.17 11.40 -3.08
N TYR A 104 0.02 10.61 -2.01
CA TYR A 104 0.73 9.35 -1.87
C TYR A 104 0.36 8.35 -2.97
N ALA A 105 -0.94 8.12 -3.18
CA ALA A 105 -1.42 7.18 -4.17
C ALA A 105 -0.97 7.50 -5.60
N LEU A 106 -1.02 8.79 -5.99
CA LEU A 106 -0.58 9.23 -7.32
C LEU A 106 0.94 9.22 -7.50
N ARG A 107 1.73 9.33 -6.42
CA ARG A 107 3.18 9.12 -6.47
C ARG A 107 3.57 7.65 -6.63
N HIS A 108 2.79 6.73 -6.09
CA HIS A 108 3.07 5.29 -6.11
C HIS A 108 1.92 4.47 -6.75
N PRO A 109 1.54 4.74 -8.00
CA PRO A 109 0.32 4.16 -8.60
C PRO A 109 0.38 2.64 -8.74
N HIS A 110 1.56 2.04 -8.88
CA HIS A 110 1.72 0.58 -8.97
C HIS A 110 1.55 -0.11 -7.61
N LEU A 111 2.12 0.45 -6.54
CA LEU A 111 1.91 -0.05 -5.18
C LEU A 111 0.46 0.16 -4.73
N TYR A 112 -0.12 1.31 -5.07
CA TYR A 112 -1.50 1.60 -4.74
C TYR A 112 -2.46 0.58 -5.34
N ARG A 113 -2.27 0.22 -6.63
CA ARG A 113 -3.05 -0.82 -7.28
C ARG A 113 -2.87 -2.19 -6.63
N LEU A 114 -1.62 -2.57 -6.32
CA LEU A 114 -1.32 -3.82 -5.62
C LEU A 114 -2.11 -3.95 -4.30
N ALA A 115 -2.21 -2.86 -3.55
CA ALA A 115 -2.89 -2.85 -2.25
C ALA A 115 -4.42 -2.74 -2.33
N THR A 116 -5.00 -2.29 -3.45
CA THR A 116 -6.42 -1.90 -3.49
C THR A 116 -7.28 -2.61 -4.53
N GLU A 117 -6.70 -3.25 -5.55
CA GLU A 117 -7.48 -3.89 -6.64
C GLU A 117 -7.88 -5.34 -6.34
N ARG A 118 -7.25 -5.97 -5.34
CA ARG A 118 -7.49 -7.37 -4.94
C ARG A 118 -7.99 -7.43 -3.50
N PRO A 119 -8.63 -8.54 -3.08
CA PRO A 119 -8.98 -8.74 -1.67
C PRO A 119 -7.77 -8.55 -0.77
N LEU A 120 -7.91 -7.69 0.25
CA LEU A 120 -6.85 -7.40 1.20
C LEU A 120 -6.51 -8.67 2.01
N PRO A 121 -5.25 -9.14 2.02
CA PRO A 121 -4.85 -10.33 2.77
C PRO A 121 -4.70 -10.00 4.27
N ARG A 122 -5.79 -9.59 4.93
CA ARG A 122 -5.80 -9.07 6.32
C ARG A 122 -5.08 -9.97 7.32
N HIS A 123 -5.27 -11.28 7.21
CA HIS A 123 -4.66 -12.27 8.10
C HIS A 123 -3.13 -12.31 8.05
N ALA A 124 -2.52 -11.73 7.01
CA ALA A 124 -1.07 -11.67 6.82
C ALA A 124 -0.49 -10.26 7.05
N LEU A 125 -1.34 -9.27 7.31
CA LEU A 125 -0.93 -7.91 7.66
C LEU A 125 -0.67 -7.80 9.17
N PRO A 126 0.16 -6.84 9.62
CA PRO A 126 0.38 -6.62 11.03
C PRO A 126 -0.88 -6.11 11.73
N ASP A 127 -1.07 -6.57 12.96
CA ASP A 127 -2.16 -6.14 13.83
C ASP A 127 -2.19 -4.60 13.98
N GLY A 128 -3.39 -4.04 13.87
CA GLY A 128 -3.62 -2.59 14.03
C GLY A 128 -3.15 -1.71 12.87
N LEU A 129 -2.55 -2.26 11.81
CA LEU A 129 -2.13 -1.45 10.65
C LEU A 129 -3.30 -0.81 9.91
N GLU A 130 -4.39 -1.57 9.70
CA GLU A 130 -5.62 -1.04 9.11
C GLU A 130 -6.20 0.08 9.98
N ASP A 131 -6.25 -0.13 11.30
CA ASP A 131 -6.75 0.85 12.26
C ASP A 131 -5.91 2.13 12.24
N ARG A 132 -4.57 2.01 12.28
CA ARG A 132 -3.64 3.15 12.20
C ARG A 132 -3.83 3.92 10.90
N THR A 133 -3.98 3.22 9.78
CA THR A 133 -4.17 3.85 8.46
C THR A 133 -5.49 4.62 8.39
N ALA A 134 -6.55 4.10 9.00
CA ALA A 134 -7.86 4.76 9.03
C ALA A 134 -7.96 5.90 10.06
N ALA A 135 -7.15 5.86 11.12
CA ALA A 135 -7.33 6.71 12.29
C ALA A 135 -7.34 8.23 12.00
N PRO A 136 -6.42 8.78 11.17
CA PRO A 136 -6.45 10.21 10.85
C PRO A 136 -7.75 10.63 10.16
N LEU A 137 -8.27 9.79 9.26
CA LEU A 137 -9.51 10.07 8.54
C LEU A 137 -10.72 10.02 9.48
N VAL A 138 -10.79 9.02 10.37
CA VAL A 138 -11.84 8.91 11.38
C VAL A 138 -11.84 10.13 12.32
N ARG A 139 -10.67 10.57 12.77
CA ARG A 139 -10.55 11.79 13.61
C ARG A 139 -10.94 13.05 12.87
N ALA A 140 -10.57 13.19 11.59
CA ALA A 140 -11.00 14.31 10.75
C ALA A 140 -12.53 14.34 10.53
N CYS A 141 -13.19 13.19 10.65
CA CYS A 141 -14.65 13.06 10.63
C CYS A 141 -15.28 13.11 12.04
N ALA A 142 -14.59 13.68 13.03
CA ALA A 142 -15.05 13.79 14.42
C ALA A 142 -15.46 12.45 15.07
N GLY A 143 -14.85 11.34 14.63
CA GLY A 143 -15.17 9.99 15.11
C GLY A 143 -16.34 9.31 14.39
N ASP A 144 -16.97 9.96 13.42
CA ASP A 144 -18.02 9.36 12.60
C ASP A 144 -17.42 8.34 11.61
N GLY A 145 -17.60 7.05 11.91
CA GLY A 145 -17.06 5.96 11.12
C GLY A 145 -17.76 5.78 9.78
N GLU A 146 -19.06 6.06 9.69
CA GLU A 146 -19.84 6.05 8.46
C GLU A 146 -19.37 7.14 7.50
N LEU A 147 -19.19 8.36 8.01
CA LEU A 147 -18.65 9.48 7.25
C LEU A 147 -17.21 9.21 6.80
N ALA A 148 -16.36 8.66 7.68
CA ALA A 148 -15.00 8.28 7.32
C ALA A 148 -14.96 7.24 6.19
N ARG A 149 -15.84 6.23 6.22
CA ARG A 149 -15.97 5.25 5.13
C ARG A 149 -16.45 5.90 3.83
N ALA A 150 -17.42 6.81 3.89
CA ALA A 150 -17.91 7.53 2.71
C ALA A 150 -16.81 8.44 2.12
N ALA A 151 -16.07 9.14 2.97
CA ALA A 151 -14.97 10.00 2.57
C ALA A 151 -13.82 9.20 1.94
N TRP A 152 -13.47 8.05 2.53
CA TRP A 152 -12.50 7.14 1.94
C TRP A 152 -12.98 6.60 0.59
N ALA A 153 -14.24 6.17 0.48
CA ALA A 153 -14.79 5.66 -0.78
C ALA A 153 -14.74 6.70 -1.89
N PHE A 154 -15.06 7.96 -1.60
CA PHE A 154 -14.88 9.07 -2.53
C PHE A 154 -13.40 9.25 -2.95
N ALA A 155 -12.50 9.35 -1.96
CA ALA A 155 -11.08 9.58 -2.21
C ALA A 155 -10.46 8.43 -3.02
N HIS A 156 -10.70 7.19 -2.60
CA HIS A 156 -10.26 5.97 -3.28
C HIS A 156 -10.83 5.91 -4.70
N GLY A 157 -12.14 6.12 -4.87
CA GLY A 157 -12.80 6.10 -6.17
C GLY A 157 -12.20 7.10 -7.14
N MET A 158 -12.02 8.36 -6.72
CA MET A 158 -11.37 9.38 -7.54
C MET A 158 -9.95 8.99 -7.94
N VAL A 159 -9.15 8.52 -6.98
CA VAL A 159 -7.74 8.14 -7.20
C VAL A 159 -7.62 6.95 -8.14
N ILE A 160 -8.36 5.85 -7.91
CA ILE A 160 -8.21 4.65 -8.74
C ILE A 160 -8.73 4.90 -10.17
N LEU A 161 -9.79 5.68 -10.33
CA LEU A 161 -10.29 6.10 -11.64
C LEU A 161 -9.30 7.01 -12.37
N GLU A 162 -8.59 7.89 -11.65
CA GLU A 162 -7.51 8.73 -12.19
C GLU A 162 -6.32 7.88 -12.65
N ILE A 163 -5.86 6.96 -11.80
CA ILE A 163 -4.78 6.01 -12.12
C ILE A 163 -5.12 5.16 -13.36
N HIS A 164 -6.39 4.79 -13.53
CA HIS A 164 -6.87 4.02 -14.68
C HIS A 164 -7.23 4.87 -15.91
N GLY A 165 -7.07 6.20 -15.85
CA GLY A 165 -7.42 7.08 -16.97
C GLY A 165 -8.90 7.02 -17.36
N ARG A 166 -9.80 6.87 -16.39
CA ARG A 166 -11.25 6.68 -16.63
C ARG A 166 -12.04 7.98 -16.78
N PHE A 167 -11.41 9.12 -16.53
CA PHE A 167 -12.03 10.43 -16.72
C PHE A 167 -11.89 10.93 -18.16
N PRO A 168 -12.82 11.77 -18.65
CA PRO A 168 -12.71 12.38 -19.97
C PRO A 168 -11.40 13.19 -20.13
N GLU A 169 -10.88 13.24 -21.36
CA GLU A 169 -9.73 14.08 -21.68
C GLU A 169 -10.02 15.55 -21.37
N GLY A 170 -9.07 16.23 -20.72
CA GLY A 170 -9.21 17.64 -20.31
C GLY A 170 -10.08 17.89 -19.08
N ALA A 171 -10.61 16.85 -18.42
CA ALA A 171 -11.34 17.02 -17.16
C ALA A 171 -10.45 17.64 -16.06
N ASP A 172 -10.94 18.68 -15.39
CA ASP A 172 -10.23 19.28 -14.25
C ASP A 172 -10.43 18.42 -12.98
N LEU A 173 -9.56 17.42 -12.83
CA LEU A 173 -9.57 16.52 -11.67
C LEU A 173 -9.25 17.25 -10.36
N GLY A 174 -8.51 18.36 -10.41
CA GLY A 174 -8.24 19.21 -9.24
C GLY A 174 -9.51 19.90 -8.74
N ALA A 175 -10.31 20.47 -9.65
CA ALA A 175 -11.59 21.07 -9.30
C ALA A 175 -12.62 20.03 -8.85
N ALA A 176 -12.69 18.87 -9.52
CA ALA A 176 -13.57 17.77 -9.13
C ALA A 176 -13.25 17.26 -7.72
N TRP A 177 -11.96 17.04 -7.44
CA TRP A 177 -11.46 16.67 -6.13
C TRP A 177 -11.88 17.66 -5.04
N LYS A 178 -11.54 18.96 -5.19
CA LYS A 178 -11.90 20.01 -4.23
C LYS A 178 -13.40 20.09 -3.98
N LYS A 179 -14.22 20.00 -5.03
CA LYS A 179 -15.69 20.03 -4.91
C LYS A 179 -16.22 18.82 -4.15
N GLY A 180 -15.73 17.61 -4.46
CA GLY A 180 -16.17 16.38 -3.81
C GLY A 180 -15.73 16.31 -2.34
N THR A 181 -14.49 16.66 -2.03
CA THR A 181 -14.00 16.71 -0.64
C THR A 181 -14.82 17.70 0.20
N ARG A 182 -15.14 18.88 -0.34
CA ARG A 182 -16.00 19.86 0.36
C ARG A 182 -17.45 19.40 0.52
N ALA A 183 -17.96 18.56 -0.37
CA ALA A 183 -19.31 18.04 -0.26
C ALA A 183 -19.48 17.09 0.95
N LEU A 184 -18.38 16.47 1.41
CA LEU A 184 -18.34 15.58 2.57
C LEU A 184 -18.18 16.30 3.91
N ILE A 185 -17.81 17.60 3.90
CA ILE A 185 -17.59 18.42 5.10
C ILE A 185 -18.88 19.14 5.55
N ARG A 186 -19.96 19.05 4.78
CA ARG A 186 -21.20 19.82 4.98
C ARG A 186 -22.19 19.19 5.94
#